data_AF-A0A7W4TJW3-F1
#
_entry.id   AF-A0A7W4TJW3-F1
#
_cell.length_a   1.000
_cell.length_b   1.000
_cell.length_c   1.000
_cell.angle_alpha   90.00
_cell.angle_beta   90.00
_cell.angle_gamma   90.00
#
_symmetry.space_group_name_H-M   'P 1'
#
loop_
_entity.id
_entity.type
_entity.pdbx_description
1 polymer ?
#
loop_
_entity_poly.entity_id
_entity_poly.type
_entity_poly.pdbx_seq_one_letter_code
_entity_poly.pdbx_strand_id
1 'polypeptide(L)'
;MSEADNAWRLDVDGAQHEVDVDVAAMSGKIVVRLDGKVLEEDRIWFSDKVFRFDLGGHEVQVEVDLAYGGFATRSSLRLDGHHVEPLRR
;
A
#
# COMPACT_ATOMS: atom_id res chain seq x y z
N MET A 1 15.83 -12.02 -3.27
CA MET A 1 15.33 -10.87 -2.50
C MET A 1 13.85 -10.77 -2.82
N SER A 2 13.00 -10.80 -1.78
CA SER A 2 11.54 -10.89 -1.97
C SER A 2 11.02 -9.57 -2.52
N GLU A 3 10.17 -9.64 -3.54
CA GLU A 3 9.20 -8.58 -3.78
C GLU A 3 8.30 -8.51 -2.52
N ALA A 4 7.99 -7.29 -2.07
CA ALA A 4 7.06 -7.07 -0.98
C ALA A 4 5.78 -6.54 -1.62
N ASP A 5 4.95 -7.47 -2.04
CA ASP A 5 3.67 -7.28 -2.70
C ASP A 5 2.56 -7.62 -1.69
N ASN A 6 1.82 -6.59 -1.29
CA ASN A 6 0.66 -6.73 -0.41
C ASN A 6 -0.58 -6.23 -1.14
N ALA A 7 -1.69 -6.92 -0.91
CA ALA A 7 -3.00 -6.54 -1.44
C ALA A 7 -4.00 -6.45 -0.30
N TRP A 8 -4.95 -5.54 -0.41
CA TRP A 8 -6.06 -5.37 0.53
C TRP A 8 -7.37 -5.34 -0.23
N ARG A 9 -8.41 -5.88 0.40
CA ARG A 9 -9.77 -5.74 -0.10
C ARG A 9 -10.52 -4.77 0.81
N LEU A 10 -11.08 -3.73 0.22
CA LEU A 10 -11.91 -2.72 0.88
C LEU A 10 -13.36 -2.92 0.46
N ASP A 11 -14.28 -2.78 1.40
CA ASP A 11 -15.72 -2.68 1.11
C ASP A 11 -16.12 -1.25 1.45
N VAL A 12 -16.45 -0.47 0.43
CA VAL A 12 -16.82 0.94 0.54
C VAL A 12 -18.17 1.13 -0.15
N ASP A 13 -19.16 1.60 0.60
CA ASP A 13 -20.53 1.82 0.12
C ASP A 13 -21.17 0.62 -0.61
N GLY A 14 -20.78 -0.61 -0.22
CA GLY A 14 -21.27 -1.85 -0.83
C GLY A 14 -20.58 -2.22 -2.15
N ALA A 15 -19.53 -1.51 -2.53
CA ALA A 15 -18.64 -1.86 -3.62
C ALA A 15 -17.31 -2.41 -3.07
N GLN A 16 -16.84 -3.51 -3.66
CA GLN A 16 -15.53 -4.07 -3.33
C GLN A 16 -14.45 -3.46 -4.20
N HIS A 17 -13.39 -3.00 -3.55
CA HIS A 17 -12.21 -2.44 -4.17
C HIS A 17 -10.97 -3.20 -3.75
N GLU A 18 -10.01 -3.33 -4.66
CA GLU A 18 -8.71 -3.96 -4.39
C GLU A 18 -7.61 -2.91 -4.43
N VAL A 19 -6.80 -2.87 -3.38
CA VAL A 19 -5.60 -2.01 -3.32
C VAL A 19 -4.38 -2.90 -3.33
N ASP A 20 -3.52 -2.75 -4.32
CA ASP A 20 -2.24 -3.46 -4.42
C ASP A 20 -1.08 -2.49 -4.20
N VAL A 21 -0.08 -2.93 -3.45
CA VAL A 21 1.16 -2.20 -3.23
C VAL A 21 2.33 -3.10 -3.58
N ASP A 22 3.05 -2.75 -4.63
CA ASP A 22 4.29 -3.42 -5.01
C ASP A 22 5.48 -2.57 -4.58
N VAL A 23 6.43 -3.20 -3.91
CA VAL A 23 7.72 -2.58 -3.62
C VAL A 23 8.87 -3.37 -4.24
N ALA A 24 9.53 -2.76 -5.21
CA ALA A 24 10.67 -3.35 -5.90
C ALA A 24 11.93 -3.25 -5.02
N ALA A 25 12.37 -4.38 -4.48
CA ALA A 25 13.48 -4.46 -3.53
C ALA A 25 14.80 -3.79 -4.00
N MET A 26 15.09 -3.82 -5.30
CA MET A 26 16.35 -3.28 -5.85
C MET A 26 16.32 -1.76 -6.05
N SER A 27 15.19 -1.21 -6.48
CA SER A 27 15.06 0.20 -6.87
C SER A 27 14.36 1.05 -5.82
N GLY A 28 13.80 0.41 -4.79
CA GLY A 28 12.89 1.03 -3.83
C GLY A 28 11.60 1.53 -4.48
N LYS A 29 11.31 1.19 -5.74
CA LYS A 29 10.11 1.67 -6.44
C LYS A 29 8.87 1.14 -5.72
N ILE A 30 7.98 2.04 -5.34
CA ILE A 30 6.65 1.75 -4.82
C ILE A 30 5.64 2.03 -5.93
N VAL A 31 4.73 1.10 -6.15
CA VAL A 31 3.56 1.29 -7.02
C VAL A 31 2.31 0.97 -6.22
N VAL A 32 1.42 1.95 -6.08
CA VAL A 32 0.10 1.77 -5.46
C VAL A 32 -0.94 1.69 -6.56
N ARG A 33 -1.76 0.64 -6.54
CA ARG A 33 -2.86 0.45 -7.48
C ARG A 33 -4.20 0.34 -6.77
N LEU A 34 -5.25 0.83 -7.43
CA LEU A 34 -6.65 0.64 -7.05
C LEU A 34 -7.36 -0.02 -8.23
N ASP A 35 -7.97 -1.18 -7.99
CA ASP A 35 -8.67 -1.99 -8.99
C ASP A 35 -7.82 -2.24 -10.25
N GLY A 36 -6.54 -2.55 -10.04
CA GLY A 36 -5.55 -2.78 -11.09
C GLY A 36 -5.02 -1.53 -11.80
N LYS A 37 -5.53 -0.32 -11.49
CA LYS A 37 -5.05 0.93 -12.06
C LYS A 37 -4.01 1.58 -11.15
N VAL A 38 -2.90 2.03 -11.72
CA VAL A 38 -1.88 2.79 -10.97
C VAL A 38 -2.48 4.11 -10.52
N LEU A 39 -2.51 4.31 -9.20
CA LEU A 39 -2.87 5.59 -8.59
C LEU A 39 -1.63 6.46 -8.42
N GLU A 40 -0.58 5.88 -7.85
CA GLU A 40 0.63 6.63 -7.49
C GLU A 40 1.89 5.76 -7.59
N GLU A 41 2.99 6.40 -7.98
CA GLU A 41 4.31 5.79 -8.02
C GLU A 41 5.32 6.70 -7.29
N ASP A 42 6.14 6.12 -6.42
CA ASP A 42 7.22 6.83 -5.74
C ASP A 42 8.40 5.86 -5.47
N ARG A 43 9.40 6.29 -4.69
CA ARG A 43 10.53 5.47 -4.26
C ARG A 43 10.85 5.66 -2.78
N ILE A 44 11.12 4.56 -2.09
CA ILE A 44 11.61 4.55 -0.71
C ILE A 44 13.15 4.48 -0.68
N TRP A 45 13.79 5.38 0.06
CA TRP A 45 15.27 5.43 0.15
C TRP A 45 15.79 5.56 1.58
N PHE A 46 15.19 6.43 2.40
CA PHE A 46 15.69 6.72 3.75
C PHE A 46 14.59 7.00 4.79
N SER A 47 13.34 7.04 4.36
CA SER A 47 12.20 7.36 5.20
C SER A 47 10.97 6.64 4.70
N ASP A 48 10.04 6.43 5.61
CA ASP A 48 8.71 5.90 5.36
C ASP A 48 7.95 6.76 4.33
N LYS A 49 7.01 6.14 3.65
CA LYS A 49 6.18 6.76 2.61
C LYS A 49 4.72 6.55 2.92
N VAL A 50 3.95 7.63 2.80
CA VAL A 50 2.51 7.60 3.04
C VAL A 50 1.79 8.13 1.82
N PHE A 51 0.91 7.31 1.27
CA PHE A 51 0.02 7.63 0.16
C PHE A 51 -1.39 7.77 0.71
N ARG A 52 -2.09 8.85 0.32
CA ARG A 52 -3.47 9.10 0.74
C ARG A 52 -4.32 9.37 -0.49
N PHE A 53 -5.47 8.73 -0.54
CA PHE A 53 -6.45 8.96 -1.60
C PHE A 53 -7.87 8.79 -1.08
N ASP A 54 -8.81 9.45 -1.74
CA ASP A 54 -10.24 9.34 -1.47
C ASP A 54 -10.82 8.15 -2.23
N LEU A 55 -11.66 7.36 -1.55
CA LEU A 55 -12.46 6.31 -2.15
C LEU A 55 -13.89 6.45 -1.67
N GLY A 56 -14.76 7.04 -2.49
CA GLY A 56 -16.17 7.22 -2.14
C GLY A 56 -16.41 8.15 -0.95
N GLY A 57 -15.53 9.11 -0.68
CA GLY A 57 -15.62 9.95 0.52
C GLY A 57 -14.97 9.36 1.77
N HIS A 58 -14.35 8.18 1.65
CA HIS A 58 -13.56 7.55 2.71
C HIS A 58 -12.07 7.77 2.46
N GLU A 59 -11.32 8.09 3.51
CA GLU A 59 -9.87 8.28 3.41
C GLU A 59 -9.19 6.91 3.43
N VAL A 60 -8.44 6.60 2.37
CA VAL A 60 -7.53 5.46 2.33
C VAL A 60 -6.10 5.95 2.51
N GLN A 61 -5.42 5.40 3.51
CA GLN A 61 -4.02 5.65 3.77
C GLN A 61 -3.21 4.36 3.60
N VAL A 62 -2.23 4.39 2.70
CA VAL A 62 -1.22 3.35 2.54
C VAL A 62 0.10 3.87 3.10
N GLU A 63 0.68 3.12 4.02
CA GLU A 63 1.98 3.41 4.63
C GLU A 63 2.97 2.31 4.24
N VAL A 64 4.15 2.71 3.75
CA VAL A 64 5.24 1.84 3.33
C VAL A 64 6.49 2.24 4.09
N ASP A 65 6.97 1.33 4.94
CA ASP A 65 8.05 1.58 5.87
C ASP A 65 9.24 0.68 5.61
N LEU A 66 10.42 1.16 6.00
CA LEU A 66 11.63 0.35 6.03
C LEU A 66 11.66 -0.53 7.28
N ALA A 67 11.53 -1.84 7.09
CA ALA A 67 11.62 -2.84 8.14
C ALA A 67 13.03 -3.43 8.26
N TYR A 68 13.31 -4.06 9.40
CA TYR A 68 14.58 -4.75 9.68
C TYR A 68 15.83 -3.89 9.41
N GLY A 69 15.81 -2.60 9.78
CA GLY A 69 16.96 -1.71 9.56
C GLY A 69 17.21 -1.32 8.10
N GLY A 70 16.18 -1.39 7.24
CA GLY A 70 16.26 -1.05 5.83
C GLY A 70 16.46 -2.25 4.89
N PHE A 71 16.52 -3.47 5.43
CA PHE A 71 16.71 -4.70 4.65
C PHE A 71 15.41 -5.32 4.14
N ALA A 72 14.25 -4.86 4.60
CA ALA A 72 12.97 -5.19 4.00
C ALA A 72 12.04 -3.98 4.00
N THR A 73 10.94 -4.09 3.27
CA THR A 73 9.85 -3.12 3.32
C THR A 73 8.62 -3.79 3.90
N ARG A 74 7.84 -3.02 4.64
CA ARG A 74 6.52 -3.41 5.15
C ARG A 74 5.53 -2.40 4.62
N SER A 75 4.35 -2.86 4.22
CA SER A 75 3.24 -1.98 3.90
C SER A 75 2.04 -2.26 4.80
N SER A 76 1.28 -1.21 5.09
CA SER A 76 0.05 -1.26 5.86
C SER A 76 -0.99 -0.34 5.26
N LEU A 77 -2.26 -0.69 5.42
CA LEU A 77 -3.38 0.12 4.94
C LEU A 77 -4.31 0.49 6.10
N ARG A 78 -4.82 1.72 6.07
CA ARG A 78 -5.90 2.19 6.92
C ARG A 78 -7.04 2.76 6.07
N LEU A 79 -8.28 2.47 6.45
CA LEU A 79 -9.50 3.05 5.90
C LEU A 79 -10.17 3.86 7.02
N ASP A 80 -10.34 5.17 6.83
CA ASP A 80 -10.80 6.12 7.85
C ASP A 80 -10.08 5.98 9.20
N GLY A 81 -8.76 5.76 9.13
CA GLY A 81 -7.92 5.54 10.32
C GLY A 81 -7.97 4.13 10.92
N HIS A 82 -8.85 3.24 10.44
CA HIS A 82 -8.92 1.85 10.88
C HIS A 82 -7.98 0.95 10.09
N HIS A 83 -7.15 0.16 10.76
CA HIS A 83 -6.25 -0.78 10.09
C HIS A 83 -7.03 -1.86 9.34
N VAL A 84 -6.63 -2.10 8.08
CA VAL A 84 -7.16 -3.19 7.26
C VAL A 84 -6.07 -4.25 7.11
N GLU A 85 -6.43 -5.48 7.41
CA GLU A 85 -5.54 -6.63 7.27
C GLU A 85 -5.28 -6.93 5.79
N PRO A 86 -4.02 -7.19 5.39
CA PRO A 86 -3.72 -7.60 4.02
C PRO A 86 -4.33 -8.97 3.71
N LEU A 87 -4.67 -9.17 2.46
CA LEU A 87 -4.98 -10.48 1.91
C LEU A 87 -3.73 -11.35 2.06
N ARG A 88 -3.85 -12.45 2.81
CA ARG A 88 -2.77 -13.45 2.90
C ARG A 88 -2.61 -14.08 1.52
N ARG A 89 -1.48 -13.80 0.86
CA ARG A 89 -1.03 -14.49 -0.35
C ARG A 89 -0.08 -15.63 0.02
#